data_AF-A0A7R6W906-F1
#
_entry.id   AF-A0A7R6W906-F1
#
_cell.length_a   1.000
_cell.length_b   1.000
_cell.length_c   1.000
_cell.angle_alpha   90.00
_cell.angle_beta   90.00
_cell.angle_gamma   90.00
#
_symmetry.space_group_name_H-M   'P 1'
#
loop_
_entity.id
_entity.type
_entity.pdbx_description
1 polymer ?
#
loop_
_entity_poly.entity_id
_entity_poly.type
_entity_poly.pdbx_seq_one_letter_code
_entity_poly.pdbx_strand_id
1 'polypeptide(L)'
;MPPKLRSKGRFQSIGKLGEWAEKMLHVFAVEGQAEEGSQLAKLRKAFPHFSQSKDFIMRFASTTKIISQVMEILKNNGLDKTTYKRCFELSRKLPRNSKVKKCLQTWLKNHFALQKKLTPHPLLVSSDIIESLFGNFKHIIERSPQADMNRTVLLIPALCGKLTGSAVTQALRQTSQADIKAWEKKHISYTVRKKRHAFFNKNASQNTGNT
;
A
#
# COMPACT_ATOMS: atom_id res chain seq x y z
N MET A 1 -0.41 -10.62 22.46
CA MET A 1 -1.82 -10.56 22.00
C MET A 1 -1.86 -10.61 20.47
N PRO A 2 -2.90 -11.21 19.86
CA PRO A 2 -3.00 -11.34 18.40
C PRO A 2 -3.10 -9.96 17.72
N PRO A 3 -2.50 -9.79 16.53
CA PRO A 3 -2.64 -8.57 15.75
C PRO A 3 -4.12 -8.30 15.43
N LYS A 4 -4.57 -7.06 15.67
CA LYS A 4 -5.94 -6.65 15.36
C LYS A 4 -6.16 -6.68 13.84
N LEU A 5 -7.08 -7.51 13.37
CA LEU A 5 -7.51 -7.50 11.98
C LEU A 5 -8.47 -6.33 11.76
N ARG A 6 -8.27 -5.61 10.65
CA ARG A 6 -9.21 -4.56 10.23
C ARG A 6 -10.50 -5.21 9.72
N SER A 7 -11.63 -4.53 9.88
CA SER A 7 -12.91 -4.99 9.33
C SER A 7 -12.90 -5.02 7.80
N LYS A 8 -12.39 -3.93 7.19
CA LYS A 8 -12.11 -3.79 5.75
C LYS A 8 -10.69 -4.25 5.42
N GLY A 9 -10.51 -4.96 4.31
CA GLY A 9 -9.19 -5.44 3.88
C GLY A 9 -8.56 -6.49 4.80
N ARG A 10 -9.36 -7.19 5.63
CA ARG A 10 -8.89 -8.14 6.66
C ARG A 10 -7.86 -9.16 6.18
N PHE A 11 -7.95 -9.54 4.90
CA PHE A 11 -7.07 -10.54 4.28
C PHE A 11 -5.77 -9.95 3.71
N GLN A 12 -5.68 -8.63 3.52
CA GLN A 12 -4.48 -7.98 2.98
C GLN A 12 -3.30 -8.04 3.96
N SER A 13 -3.57 -8.04 5.27
CA SER A 13 -2.55 -8.09 6.33
C SER A 13 -2.49 -9.45 7.04
N ILE A 14 -3.05 -10.50 6.44
CA ILE A 14 -3.18 -11.80 7.09
C ILE A 14 -1.83 -12.48 7.36
N GLY A 15 -0.79 -12.13 6.60
CA GLY A 15 0.58 -12.60 6.83
C GLY A 15 1.09 -12.28 8.24
N LYS A 16 0.81 -11.08 8.74
CA LYS A 16 1.19 -10.65 10.11
C LYS A 16 0.56 -11.54 11.19
N LEU A 17 -0.64 -12.06 10.94
CA LEU A 17 -1.30 -12.98 11.86
C LEU A 17 -0.62 -14.35 11.84
N GLY A 18 -0.20 -14.83 10.66
CA GLY A 18 0.57 -16.07 10.52
C GLY A 18 1.91 -16.01 11.25
N GLU A 19 2.68 -14.93 11.03
CA GLU A 19 3.96 -14.70 11.72
C GLU A 19 3.80 -14.61 13.24
N TRP A 20 2.76 -13.91 13.70
CA TRP A 20 2.45 -13.85 15.13
C TRP A 20 2.12 -15.24 15.69
N ALA A 21 1.27 -16.01 15.00
CA ALA A 21 0.85 -17.31 15.47
C ALA A 21 2.02 -18.31 15.53
N GLU A 22 2.92 -18.28 14.54
CA GLU A 22 4.16 -19.06 14.53
C GLU A 22 5.06 -18.70 15.72
N LYS A 23 5.28 -17.40 15.98
CA LYS A 23 6.03 -16.95 17.17
C LYS A 23 5.39 -17.42 18.48
N MET A 24 4.07 -17.37 18.57
CA MET A 24 3.36 -17.84 19.76
C MET A 24 3.55 -19.34 19.98
N LEU A 25 3.60 -20.17 18.94
CA LEU A 25 3.86 -21.60 19.10
C LEU A 25 5.16 -21.87 19.85
N HIS A 26 6.22 -21.09 19.59
CA HIS A 26 7.48 -21.21 20.33
C HIS A 26 7.33 -20.83 21.81
N VAL A 27 6.54 -19.80 22.12
CA VAL A 27 6.24 -19.39 23.50
C VAL A 27 5.46 -20.46 24.25
N PHE A 28 4.50 -21.11 23.58
CA PHE A 28 3.69 -22.17 24.17
C PHE A 28 4.42 -23.51 24.32
N ALA A 29 5.49 -23.73 23.55
CA ALA A 29 6.28 -24.97 23.54
C ALA A 29 7.20 -25.14 24.76
N VAL A 30 7.35 -24.12 25.62
CA VAL A 30 8.14 -24.23 26.86
C VAL A 30 7.52 -25.30 27.77
N GLU A 31 8.22 -26.40 28.03
CA GLU A 31 7.68 -27.47 28.87
C GLU A 31 7.67 -27.06 30.36
N GLY A 32 6.75 -27.64 31.13
CA GLY A 32 6.61 -27.41 32.57
C GLY A 32 5.44 -26.52 32.99
N GLN A 33 5.16 -26.52 34.29
CA GLN A 33 4.17 -25.63 34.90
C GLN A 33 4.71 -24.19 34.84
N ALA A 34 3.90 -23.29 34.29
CA ALA A 34 4.21 -21.87 34.34
C ALA A 34 3.93 -21.38 35.76
N GLU A 35 4.84 -20.57 36.33
CA GLU A 35 4.63 -19.94 37.63
C GLU A 35 3.27 -19.23 37.69
N GLU A 36 2.57 -19.40 38.81
CA GLU A 36 1.25 -18.84 39.00
C GLU A 36 1.29 -17.32 38.90
N GLY A 37 0.43 -16.74 38.06
CA GLY A 37 0.43 -15.29 37.77
C GLY A 37 1.42 -14.83 36.69
N SER A 38 2.32 -15.69 36.22
CA SER A 38 3.24 -15.37 35.11
C SER A 38 2.50 -15.04 33.80
N GLN A 39 3.17 -14.32 32.90
CA GLN A 39 2.61 -14.01 31.58
C GLN A 39 2.28 -15.28 30.78
N LEU A 40 3.11 -16.33 30.89
CA LEU A 40 2.88 -17.62 30.23
C LEU A 40 1.63 -18.33 30.76
N ALA A 41 1.42 -18.34 32.09
CA ALA A 41 0.22 -18.91 32.71
C ALA A 41 -1.05 -18.19 32.22
N LYS A 42 -1.02 -16.85 32.17
CA LYS A 42 -2.13 -16.03 31.63
C LYS A 42 -2.41 -16.33 30.16
N LEU A 43 -1.36 -16.50 29.34
CA LEU A 43 -1.49 -16.82 27.91
C LEU A 43 -2.07 -18.24 27.69
N ARG A 44 -1.63 -19.23 28.47
CA ARG A 44 -2.18 -20.60 28.46
C ARG A 44 -3.66 -20.64 28.84
N LYS A 45 -4.05 -19.86 29.85
CA LYS A 45 -5.46 -19.72 30.24
C LYS A 45 -6.30 -19.05 29.15
N ALA A 46 -5.75 -18.05 28.45
CA ALA A 46 -6.44 -17.34 27.38
C ALA A 46 -6.56 -18.15 26.07
N PHE A 47 -5.61 -19.05 25.78
CA PHE A 47 -5.58 -19.85 24.56
C PHE A 47 -5.31 -21.34 24.85
N PRO A 48 -6.24 -22.05 25.53
CA PRO A 48 -6.00 -23.40 26.04
C PRO A 48 -5.74 -24.45 24.95
N HIS A 49 -6.30 -24.27 23.76
CA HIS A 49 -6.18 -25.22 22.64
C HIS A 49 -5.19 -24.77 21.55
N PHE A 50 -4.37 -23.74 21.81
CA PHE A 50 -3.47 -23.17 20.81
C PHE A 50 -2.49 -24.20 20.24
N SER A 51 -1.87 -25.00 21.11
CA SER A 51 -0.92 -26.04 20.73
C SER A 51 -1.56 -27.17 19.91
N GLN A 52 -2.85 -27.45 20.10
CA GLN A 52 -3.58 -28.45 19.30
C GLN A 52 -3.69 -28.05 17.83
N SER A 53 -3.61 -26.74 17.54
CA SER A 53 -3.66 -26.19 16.18
C SER A 53 -2.28 -26.01 15.53
N LYS A 54 -1.21 -26.56 16.11
CA LYS A 54 0.18 -26.38 15.67
C LYS A 54 0.36 -26.63 14.16
N ASP A 55 -0.11 -27.77 13.66
CA ASP A 55 0.05 -28.13 12.25
C ASP A 55 -0.70 -27.20 11.30
N PHE A 56 -1.86 -26.70 11.73
CA PHE A 56 -2.58 -25.69 10.98
C PHE A 56 -1.79 -24.38 10.96
N ILE A 57 -1.35 -23.89 12.12
CA ILE A 57 -0.63 -22.62 12.25
C ILE A 57 0.66 -22.63 11.43
N MET A 58 1.46 -23.71 11.51
CA MET A 58 2.70 -23.84 10.75
C MET A 58 2.45 -23.81 9.23
N ARG A 59 1.44 -24.56 8.76
CA ARG A 59 1.06 -24.57 7.33
C ARG A 59 0.51 -23.23 6.88
N PHE A 60 -0.27 -22.58 7.72
CA PHE A 60 -0.85 -21.27 7.46
C PHE A 60 0.23 -20.19 7.36
N ALA A 61 1.13 -20.10 8.35
CA ALA A 61 2.25 -19.17 8.37
C ALA A 61 3.18 -19.36 7.17
N SER A 62 3.52 -20.61 6.84
CA SER A 62 4.32 -20.92 5.65
C SER A 62 3.62 -20.49 4.35
N THR A 63 2.32 -20.75 4.23
CA THR A 63 1.54 -20.36 3.05
C THR A 63 1.48 -18.84 2.89
N THR A 64 1.17 -18.10 3.97
CA THR A 64 1.09 -16.64 3.93
C THR A 64 2.44 -15.99 3.66
N LYS A 65 3.54 -16.56 4.17
CA LYS A 65 4.91 -16.13 3.86
C LYS A 65 5.22 -16.25 2.37
N ILE A 66 4.93 -17.40 1.75
CA ILE A 66 5.17 -17.61 0.32
C ILE A 66 4.32 -16.64 -0.53
N ILE A 67 3.04 -16.46 -0.18
CA ILE A 67 2.18 -15.51 -0.90
C ILE A 67 2.67 -14.08 -0.74
N SER A 68 3.14 -13.69 0.45
CA SER A 68 3.70 -12.36 0.68
C SER A 68 4.94 -12.10 -0.18
N GLN A 69 5.84 -13.09 -0.32
CA GLN A 69 7.00 -13.00 -1.21
C GLN A 69 6.61 -12.86 -2.69
N VAL A 70 5.59 -13.60 -3.13
CA VAL A 70 5.07 -13.47 -4.50
C VAL A 70 4.49 -12.08 -4.71
N MET A 71 3.67 -11.58 -3.77
CA MET A 71 3.10 -10.25 -3.84
C MET A 71 4.18 -9.16 -3.86
N GLU A 72 5.23 -9.29 -3.04
CA GLU A 72 6.35 -8.36 -3.00
C GLU A 72 7.06 -8.27 -4.36
N ILE A 73 7.33 -9.41 -5.01
CA ILE A 73 7.94 -9.42 -6.35
C ILE A 73 7.05 -8.70 -7.36
N LEU A 74 5.76 -9.07 -7.41
CA LEU A 74 4.83 -8.59 -8.43
C LEU A 74 4.46 -7.11 -8.25
N LYS A 75 4.34 -6.63 -7.00
CA LYS A 75 4.03 -5.22 -6.71
C LYS A 75 5.16 -4.28 -7.12
N ASN A 76 6.41 -4.71 -6.97
CA ASN A 76 7.57 -3.86 -7.24
C ASN A 76 8.06 -3.95 -8.69
N ASN A 77 7.95 -5.12 -9.32
CA ASN A 77 8.55 -5.36 -10.64
C ASN A 77 7.52 -5.63 -11.74
N GLY A 78 6.24 -5.81 -11.39
CA GLY A 78 5.22 -6.27 -12.33
C GLY A 78 5.38 -7.74 -12.71
N LEU A 79 4.46 -8.21 -13.56
CA LEU A 79 4.46 -9.55 -14.12
C LEU A 79 5.11 -9.54 -15.52
N ASP A 80 6.23 -10.23 -15.68
CA ASP A 80 6.90 -10.49 -16.96
C ASP A 80 7.40 -11.94 -17.00
N LYS A 81 8.20 -12.30 -18.01
CA LYS A 81 8.77 -13.65 -18.15
C LYS A 81 9.66 -14.04 -16.96
N THR A 82 10.42 -13.10 -16.40
CA THR A 82 11.37 -13.32 -15.32
C THR A 82 10.64 -13.46 -13.98
N THR A 83 9.74 -12.53 -13.66
CA THR A 83 8.96 -12.54 -12.42
C THR A 83 7.94 -13.67 -12.43
N TYR A 84 7.35 -14.03 -13.59
CA TYR A 84 6.53 -15.23 -13.74
C TYR A 84 7.27 -16.48 -13.29
N LYS A 85 8.47 -16.74 -13.83
CA LYS A 85 9.27 -17.92 -13.48
C LYS A 85 9.59 -17.94 -11.98
N ARG A 86 10.04 -16.80 -11.43
CA ARG A 86 10.36 -16.67 -10.01
C ARG A 86 9.15 -16.95 -9.11
N CYS A 87 7.99 -16.38 -9.43
CA CYS A 87 6.76 -16.60 -8.67
C CYS A 87 6.25 -18.03 -8.82
N PHE A 88 6.42 -18.64 -10.00
CA PHE A 88 6.06 -20.03 -10.23
C PHE A 88 6.93 -20.98 -9.40
N GLU A 89 8.25 -20.76 -9.33
CA GLU A 89 9.13 -21.53 -8.45
C GLU A 89 8.78 -21.36 -6.96
N LEU A 90 8.48 -20.14 -6.51
CA LEU A 90 7.98 -19.92 -5.14
C LEU A 90 6.69 -20.70 -4.86
N SER A 91 5.76 -20.72 -5.83
CA SER A 91 4.51 -21.49 -5.69
C SER A 91 4.74 -23.00 -5.53
N ARG A 92 5.89 -23.54 -5.98
CA ARG A 92 6.21 -24.97 -5.81
C ARG A 92 6.44 -25.34 -4.35
N LYS A 93 6.93 -24.41 -3.53
CA LYS A 93 7.12 -24.56 -2.08
C LYS A 93 5.80 -24.71 -1.30
N LEU A 94 4.67 -24.35 -1.91
CA LEU A 94 3.36 -24.57 -1.30
C LEU A 94 2.98 -26.07 -1.32
N PRO A 95 2.18 -26.53 -0.34
CA PRO A 95 1.74 -27.93 -0.26
C PRO A 95 1.10 -28.43 -1.57
N ARG A 96 1.39 -29.68 -1.95
CA ARG A 96 1.02 -30.27 -3.26
C ARG A 96 -0.47 -30.15 -3.57
N ASN A 97 -1.34 -30.39 -2.59
CA ASN A 97 -2.80 -30.36 -2.73
C ASN A 97 -3.45 -29.05 -2.26
N SER A 98 -2.66 -27.97 -2.10
CA SER A 98 -3.18 -26.68 -1.64
C SER A 98 -4.05 -26.00 -2.71
N LYS A 99 -5.26 -25.59 -2.32
CA LYS A 99 -6.14 -24.74 -3.16
C LYS A 99 -5.44 -23.42 -3.51
N VAL A 100 -4.65 -22.86 -2.58
CA VAL A 100 -3.89 -21.62 -2.77
C VAL A 100 -2.87 -21.78 -3.88
N LYS A 101 -2.14 -22.90 -3.91
CA LYS A 101 -1.15 -23.20 -4.97
C LYS A 101 -1.82 -23.25 -6.34
N LYS A 102 -2.91 -24.01 -6.46
CA LYS A 102 -3.67 -24.15 -7.71
C LYS A 102 -4.18 -22.79 -8.19
N CYS A 103 -4.81 -22.01 -7.30
CA CYS A 103 -5.33 -20.69 -7.62
C CYS A 103 -4.22 -19.74 -8.10
N LEU A 104 -3.10 -19.67 -7.37
CA LEU A 104 -1.97 -18.82 -7.73
C LEU A 104 -1.37 -19.22 -9.10
N GLN A 105 -1.14 -20.51 -9.34
CA GLN A 105 -0.56 -20.97 -10.60
C GLN A 105 -1.49 -20.71 -11.78
N THR A 106 -2.79 -20.92 -11.63
CA THR A 106 -3.78 -20.58 -12.65
C THR A 106 -3.79 -19.08 -12.93
N TRP A 107 -3.80 -18.27 -11.87
CA TRP A 107 -3.77 -16.81 -12.00
C TRP A 107 -2.51 -16.33 -12.73
N LEU A 108 -1.33 -16.83 -12.34
CA LEU A 108 -0.04 -16.50 -12.97
C LEU A 108 -0.03 -16.85 -14.46
N LYS A 109 -0.51 -18.04 -14.83
CA LYS A 109 -0.59 -18.47 -16.23
C LYS A 109 -1.51 -17.56 -17.04
N ASN A 110 -2.71 -17.29 -16.53
CA ASN A 110 -3.68 -16.44 -17.22
C ASN A 110 -3.15 -15.02 -17.41
N HIS A 111 -2.57 -14.42 -16.36
CA HIS A 111 -2.08 -13.04 -16.41
C HIS A 111 -0.80 -12.92 -17.23
N PHE A 112 0.03 -13.96 -17.28
CA PHE A 112 1.20 -13.99 -18.16
C PHE A 112 0.79 -14.08 -19.65
N ALA A 113 -0.27 -14.84 -19.95
CA ALA A 113 -0.84 -14.85 -21.30
C ALA A 113 -1.44 -13.49 -21.69
N LEU A 114 -2.09 -12.79 -20.75
CA LEU A 114 -2.58 -11.43 -20.96
C LEU A 114 -1.45 -10.42 -21.15
N GLN A 115 -0.39 -10.49 -20.35
CA GLN A 115 0.77 -9.60 -20.46
C GLN A 115 1.35 -9.62 -21.88
N LYS A 116 1.58 -10.81 -22.44
CA LYS A 116 2.08 -10.98 -23.82
C LYS A 116 1.21 -10.32 -24.90
N LYS A 117 -0.10 -10.18 -24.66
CA LYS A 117 -1.05 -9.58 -25.61
C LYS A 117 -1.12 -8.06 -25.46
N LEU A 118 -0.95 -7.54 -24.25
CA LEU A 118 -1.22 -6.14 -23.94
C LEU A 118 0.00 -5.24 -24.04
N THR A 119 1.17 -5.71 -23.59
CA THR A 119 2.34 -4.84 -23.48
C THR A 119 3.66 -5.63 -23.49
N PRO A 120 4.73 -5.10 -24.10
CA PRO A 120 6.06 -5.67 -23.97
C PRO A 120 6.67 -5.42 -22.59
N HIS A 121 6.12 -4.49 -21.79
CA HIS A 121 6.59 -4.14 -20.45
C HIS A 121 6.01 -5.08 -19.38
N PRO A 122 6.60 -5.11 -18.18
CA PRO A 122 5.99 -5.84 -17.05
C PRO A 122 4.57 -5.34 -16.76
N LEU A 123 3.64 -6.27 -16.63
CA LEU A 123 2.23 -5.97 -16.35
C LEU A 123 2.07 -5.62 -14.87
N LEU A 124 1.52 -4.44 -14.58
CA LEU A 124 1.15 -4.06 -13.21
C LEU A 124 -0.08 -4.86 -12.78
N VAL A 125 0.00 -5.52 -11.62
CA VAL A 125 -1.04 -6.45 -11.13
C VAL A 125 -1.79 -5.94 -9.91
N SER A 126 -1.49 -4.73 -9.43
CA SER A 126 -2.10 -4.13 -8.25
C SER A 126 -2.15 -2.60 -8.33
N SER A 127 -3.15 -2.00 -7.70
CA SER A 127 -3.27 -0.55 -7.54
C SER A 127 -2.44 0.02 -6.37
N ASP A 128 -1.77 -0.83 -5.59
CA ASP A 128 -0.97 -0.42 -4.42
C ASP A 128 0.04 0.70 -4.72
N ILE A 129 0.60 0.74 -5.94
CA ILE A 129 1.52 1.80 -6.36
C ILE A 129 0.83 3.17 -6.40
N ILE A 130 -0.43 3.22 -6.84
CA ILE A 130 -1.25 4.43 -6.87
C ILE A 130 -1.60 4.83 -5.44
N GLU A 131 -2.03 3.88 -4.60
CA GLU A 131 -2.33 4.15 -3.19
C GLU A 131 -1.11 4.66 -2.42
N SER A 132 0.07 4.09 -2.69
CA SER A 132 1.34 4.52 -2.11
C SER A 132 1.73 5.92 -2.56
N LEU A 133 1.55 6.23 -3.85
CA LEU A 133 1.76 7.56 -4.41
C LEU A 133 0.86 8.60 -3.73
N PHE A 134 -0.44 8.30 -3.57
CA PHE A 134 -1.36 9.18 -2.85
C PHE A 134 -1.08 9.26 -1.35
N GLY A 135 -0.52 8.22 -0.74
CA GLY A 135 -0.03 8.25 0.64
C GLY A 135 1.13 9.23 0.81
N ASN A 136 2.14 9.13 -0.05
CA ASN A 136 3.28 10.06 -0.07
C ASN A 136 2.82 11.50 -0.33
N PHE A 137 1.91 11.67 -1.28
CA PHE A 137 1.30 12.96 -1.59
C PHE A 137 0.64 13.59 -0.35
N LYS A 138 -0.24 12.86 0.35
CA LYS A 138 -0.91 13.36 1.57
C LYS A 138 0.09 13.77 2.65
N HIS A 139 1.10 12.94 2.89
CA HIS A 139 2.12 13.21 3.90
C HIS A 139 2.94 14.49 3.60
N ILE A 140 3.16 14.82 2.32
CA ILE A 140 3.82 16.07 1.93
C ILE A 140 2.88 17.27 2.16
N ILE A 141 1.59 17.12 1.83
CA ILE A 141 0.60 18.19 1.98
C ILE A 141 0.32 18.53 3.44
N GLU A 142 0.28 17.53 4.32
CA GLU A 142 0.05 17.73 5.76
C GLU A 142 1.07 18.70 6.40
N ARG A 143 2.24 18.86 5.78
CA ARG A 143 3.30 19.78 6.23
C ARG A 143 3.13 21.20 5.69
N SER A 144 2.22 21.42 4.73
CA SER A 144 1.98 22.72 4.11
C SER A 144 0.73 23.39 4.71
N PRO A 145 0.83 24.62 5.22
CA PRO A 145 -0.32 25.35 5.75
C PRO A 145 -1.32 25.81 4.67
N GLN A 146 -0.96 25.68 3.38
CA GLN A 146 -1.82 26.11 2.27
C GLN A 146 -2.76 25.00 1.79
N ALA A 147 -4.04 25.18 2.08
CA ALA A 147 -5.13 24.28 1.66
C ALA A 147 -5.56 24.49 0.19
N ASP A 148 -4.62 24.53 -0.77
CA ASP A 148 -4.95 24.53 -2.21
C ASP A 148 -4.66 23.18 -2.86
N MET A 149 -5.59 22.24 -2.68
CA MET A 149 -5.46 20.89 -3.22
C MET A 149 -5.36 20.86 -4.75
N ASN A 150 -5.93 21.85 -5.46
CA ASN A 150 -5.99 21.84 -6.92
C ASN A 150 -4.63 22.10 -7.55
N ARG A 151 -3.90 23.11 -7.06
CA ARG A 151 -2.52 23.36 -7.54
C ARG A 151 -1.57 22.26 -7.10
N THR A 152 -1.82 21.73 -5.91
CA THR A 152 -0.96 20.73 -5.30
C THR A 152 -0.97 19.41 -6.07
N VAL A 153 -1.98 19.11 -6.90
CA VAL A 153 -1.99 17.94 -7.80
C VAL A 153 -0.76 17.87 -8.71
N LEU A 154 -0.16 19.02 -9.07
CA LEU A 154 1.06 19.08 -9.86
C LEU A 154 2.29 18.50 -9.15
N LEU A 155 2.21 18.29 -7.84
CA LEU A 155 3.24 17.57 -7.10
C LEU A 155 3.23 16.08 -7.42
N ILE A 156 2.07 15.48 -7.73
CA ILE A 156 1.96 14.03 -7.91
C ILE A 156 2.94 13.50 -8.96
N PRO A 157 3.03 14.08 -10.18
CA PRO A 157 4.04 13.65 -11.16
C PRO A 157 5.49 13.87 -10.69
N ALA A 158 5.76 14.92 -9.91
CA ALA A 158 7.09 15.18 -9.36
C ALA A 158 7.53 14.16 -8.29
N LEU A 159 6.58 13.41 -7.71
CA LEU A 159 6.87 12.30 -6.80
C LEU A 159 7.21 11.00 -7.54
N CYS A 160 7.02 10.96 -8.85
CA CYS A 160 7.31 9.80 -9.68
C CYS A 160 8.74 9.91 -10.25
N GLY A 161 9.60 8.95 -9.92
CA GLY A 161 10.95 8.85 -10.47
C GLY A 161 12.06 9.33 -9.53
N LYS A 162 13.30 9.40 -10.05
CA LYS A 162 14.47 9.85 -9.28
C LYS A 162 14.67 11.34 -9.48
N LEU A 163 14.53 12.11 -8.40
CA LEU A 163 14.85 13.54 -8.38
C LEU A 163 16.37 13.74 -8.30
N THR A 164 17.04 13.82 -9.45
CA THR A 164 18.45 14.19 -9.52
C THR A 164 18.59 15.72 -9.56
N GLY A 165 19.70 16.26 -9.05
CA GLY A 165 19.95 17.70 -9.09
C GLY A 165 19.89 18.29 -10.51
N SER A 166 20.34 17.53 -11.52
CA SER A 166 20.24 17.91 -12.92
C SER A 166 18.79 17.98 -13.42
N ALA A 167 17.96 16.97 -13.11
CA ALA A 167 16.55 16.94 -13.49
C ALA A 167 15.77 18.08 -12.84
N VAL A 168 16.03 18.37 -11.57
CA VAL A 168 15.41 19.49 -10.85
C VAL A 168 15.82 20.82 -11.47
N THR A 169 17.12 21.02 -11.74
CA THR A 169 17.63 22.25 -12.36
C THR A 169 17.02 22.46 -13.74
N GLN A 170 16.92 21.41 -14.55
CA GLN A 170 16.31 21.46 -15.87
C GLN A 170 14.82 21.82 -15.77
N ALA A 171 14.07 21.18 -14.87
CA ALA A 171 12.65 21.46 -14.66
C ALA A 171 12.41 22.92 -14.26
N LEU A 172 13.23 23.45 -13.34
CA LEU A 172 13.16 24.86 -12.90
C LEU A 172 13.53 25.85 -14.00
N ARG A 173 14.41 25.48 -14.94
CA ARG A 173 14.75 26.33 -16.11
C ARG A 173 13.66 26.32 -17.17
N GLN A 174 13.02 25.18 -17.38
CA GLN A 174 12.03 24.98 -18.44
C GLN A 174 10.61 25.43 -18.04
N THR A 175 10.31 25.49 -16.75
CA THR A 175 8.96 25.80 -16.25
C THR A 175 8.99 27.05 -15.40
N SER A 176 8.37 28.11 -15.91
CA SER A 176 8.22 29.37 -15.19
C SER A 176 6.96 29.38 -14.31
N GLN A 177 6.89 30.33 -13.37
CA GLN A 177 5.67 30.58 -12.59
C GLN A 177 4.50 31.03 -13.47
N ALA A 178 4.77 31.64 -14.62
CA ALA A 178 3.73 32.04 -15.57
C ALA A 178 3.07 30.81 -16.20
N ASP A 179 3.84 29.77 -16.52
CA ASP A 179 3.33 28.51 -17.08
C ASP A 179 2.40 27.79 -16.11
N ILE A 180 2.75 27.76 -14.82
CA ILE A 180 1.92 27.17 -13.76
C ILE A 180 0.59 27.92 -13.64
N LYS A 181 0.62 29.26 -13.66
CA LYS A 181 -0.61 30.08 -13.62
C LYS A 181 -1.48 29.89 -14.86
N ALA A 182 -0.86 29.79 -16.04
CA ALA A 182 -1.56 29.52 -17.29
C ALA A 182 -2.23 28.14 -17.28
N TRP A 183 -1.52 27.13 -16.79
CA TRP A 183 -2.06 25.77 -16.59
C TRP A 183 -3.25 25.78 -15.63
N GLU A 184 -3.14 26.46 -14.48
CA GLU A 184 -4.25 26.58 -13.53
C GLU A 184 -5.47 27.23 -14.18
N LYS A 185 -5.31 28.34 -14.90
CA LYS A 185 -6.43 29.02 -15.56
C LYS A 185 -7.12 28.12 -16.58
N LYS A 186 -6.35 27.26 -17.26
CA LYS A 186 -6.85 26.34 -18.29
C LYS A 186 -7.56 25.11 -17.69
N HIS A 187 -7.08 24.56 -16.59
CA HIS A 187 -7.52 23.26 -16.07
C HIS A 187 -8.31 23.32 -14.76
N ILE A 188 -8.20 24.41 -13.99
CA ILE A 188 -8.90 24.59 -12.73
C ILE A 188 -10.02 25.60 -12.92
N SER A 189 -11.23 25.08 -13.08
CA SER A 189 -12.46 25.87 -13.17
C SER A 189 -12.70 26.71 -11.91
N TYR A 190 -13.57 27.72 -12.03
CA TYR A 190 -13.88 28.64 -10.93
C TYR A 190 -14.54 27.89 -9.75
N THR A 191 -13.75 27.65 -8.70
CA THR A 191 -14.16 26.81 -7.57
C THR A 191 -15.16 27.51 -6.65
N VAL A 192 -15.95 26.72 -5.92
CA VAL A 192 -16.89 27.22 -4.90
C VAL A 192 -16.16 28.06 -3.84
N ARG A 193 -14.93 27.69 -3.48
CA ARG A 193 -14.10 28.49 -2.56
C ARG A 193 -13.75 29.86 -3.15
N LYS A 194 -13.32 29.92 -4.42
CA LYS A 194 -13.07 31.19 -5.12
C LYS A 194 -14.35 32.05 -5.21
N LYS A 195 -15.51 31.44 -5.48
CA LYS A 195 -16.83 32.12 -5.43
C LYS A 195 -17.09 32.77 -4.07
N ARG A 196 -16.90 32.03 -2.98
CA ARG A 196 -17.10 32.54 -1.61
C ARG A 196 -16.15 33.68 -1.27
N HIS A 197 -14.85 33.54 -1.56
CA HIS A 197 -13.89 34.62 -1.32
C HIS A 197 -14.21 35.88 -2.13
N ALA A 198 -14.60 35.75 -3.40
CA ALA A 198 -14.98 36.89 -4.20
C ALA A 198 -16.25 37.60 -3.67
N PHE A 199 -17.22 36.85 -3.16
CA PHE A 199 -18.40 37.41 -2.50
C PHE A 199 -18.05 38.20 -1.24
N PHE A 200 -17.25 37.62 -0.33
CA PHE A 200 -16.85 38.31 0.90
C PHE A 200 -15.92 39.51 0.63
N ASN A 201 -15.02 39.41 -0.33
CA ASN A 201 -14.16 40.54 -0.71
C ASN A 201 -14.97 41.69 -1.34
N LYS A 202 -15.97 41.40 -2.17
CA LYS A 202 -16.88 42.44 -2.71
C LYS A 202 -17.64 43.17 -1.60
N ASN A 203 -18.13 42.44 -0.59
CA ASN A 203 -18.85 43.03 0.54
C ASN A 203 -17.92 43.81 1.49
N ALA A 204 -16.67 43.38 1.66
CA ALA A 204 -15.66 44.11 2.44
C ALA A 204 -15.23 45.42 1.76
N SER A 205 -15.11 45.44 0.43
CA SER A 205 -14.84 46.64 -0.35
C SER A 205 -16.01 47.63 -0.39
N GLN A 206 -17.26 47.16 -0.26
CA GLN A 206 -18.43 48.04 -0.15
C GLN A 206 -18.53 48.70 1.24
N ASN A 207 -18.06 48.04 2.31
CA ASN A 207 -18.07 48.61 3.66
C ASN A 207 -16.91 49.57 3.96
N THR A 208 -15.90 49.68 3.09
CA THR A 208 -14.72 50.57 3.28
C THR A 208 -14.80 51.88 2.47
N GLY A 209 -15.90 52.10 1.74
CA GLY A 209 -16.13 53.33 0.95
C GLY A 209 -17.06 54.36 1.59
N ASN A 210 -17.38 54.23 2.89
CA ASN A 210 -18.31 55.09 3.63
C ASN A 210 -17.69 55.69 4.91
N THR A 211 -16.46 56.19 4.81
CA THR A 211 -15.84 57.08 5.81
C THR A 211 -15.11 58.20 5.10
#